data_AF-D7D8H1-F1
#
_entry.id   AF-D7D8H1-F1
#
_cell.length_a   1.000
_cell.length_b   1.000
_cell.length_c   1.000
_cell.angle_alpha   90.00
_cell.angle_beta   90.00
_cell.angle_gamma   90.00
#
_symmetry.space_group_name_H-M   'P 1'
#
loop_
_entity.id
_entity.type
_entity.pdbx_description
1 polymer ?
#
loop_
_entity_poly.entity_id
_entity_poly.type
_entity_poly.pdbx_seq_one_letter_code
_entity_poly.pdbx_strand_id
1 'polypeptide(L)'
;MGKVVLSLKHRPDEYSVLARVYDSDGSLVREEGFDHIKQVIIKAGEVRLSRQLSPEPIVIVVDAEKPSIMVKEGALLYICDEGAGKQ
;
A
#
# COMPACT_ATOMS: atom_id res chain seq x y z
N MET A 1 4.59 9.73 12.03
CA MET A 1 3.48 9.12 11.28
C MET A 1 4.06 7.94 10.50
N GLY A 2 3.43 6.78 10.54
CA GLY A 2 3.90 5.60 9.81
C GLY A 2 3.67 5.75 8.30
N LYS A 3 4.19 4.78 7.53
CA LYS A 3 4.03 4.73 6.07
C LYS A 3 3.71 3.33 5.59
N VAL A 4 2.91 3.25 4.53
CA VAL A 4 2.77 2.02 3.75
C VAL A 4 3.41 2.27 2.39
N VAL A 5 4.42 1.47 2.04
CA VAL A 5 5.05 1.47 0.73
C VAL A 5 4.55 0.24 -0.03
N LEU A 6 3.83 0.49 -1.11
CA LEU A 6 3.35 -0.54 -2.03
C LEU A 6 4.27 -0.59 -3.25
N SER A 7 4.69 -1.78 -3.62
CA SER A 7 5.32 -2.05 -4.92
C SER A 7 4.32 -2.83 -5.78
N LEU A 8 3.82 -2.21 -6.84
CA LEU A 8 2.80 -2.77 -7.74
C LEU A 8 3.45 -3.19 -9.04
N LYS A 9 3.55 -4.50 -9.26
CA LYS A 9 3.98 -5.08 -10.52
C LYS A 9 2.76 -5.46 -11.34
N HIS A 10 2.64 -4.88 -12.52
CA HIS A 10 1.59 -5.23 -13.46
C HIS A 10 1.86 -6.61 -14.09
N ARG A 11 0.82 -7.43 -14.20
CA ARG A 11 0.76 -8.68 -14.96
C ARG A 11 -0.48 -8.62 -15.88
N PRO A 12 -0.59 -9.48 -16.90
CA PRO A 12 -1.83 -9.57 -17.66
C PRO A 12 -3.03 -9.76 -16.73
N ASP A 13 -4.00 -8.84 -16.79
CA ASP A 13 -5.27 -8.84 -16.04
C ASP A 13 -5.19 -8.72 -14.50
N GLU A 14 -3.99 -8.53 -13.93
CA GLU A 14 -3.80 -8.47 -12.47
C GLU A 14 -2.52 -7.73 -12.05
N TYR A 15 -2.39 -7.53 -10.75
CA TYR A 15 -1.21 -7.01 -10.08
C TYR A 15 -0.68 -8.02 -9.07
N SER A 16 0.65 -8.08 -8.98
CA SER A 16 1.31 -8.50 -7.75
C SER A 16 1.65 -7.26 -6.95
N VAL A 17 1.27 -7.26 -5.67
CA VAL A 17 1.50 -6.14 -4.76
C VAL A 17 2.34 -6.62 -3.59
N LEU A 18 3.44 -5.94 -3.32
CA LEU A 18 4.21 -6.10 -2.10
C LEU A 18 3.97 -4.87 -1.23
N ALA A 19 3.33 -5.06 -0.07
CA ALA A 19 3.07 -4.02 0.89
C ALA A 19 4.08 -4.08 2.03
N ARG A 20 4.69 -2.94 2.34
CA ARG A 20 5.61 -2.76 3.46
C ARG A 20 5.11 -1.66 4.37
N VAL A 21 4.96 -1.97 5.65
CA VAL A 21 4.55 -1.01 6.66
C VAL A 21 5.77 -0.59 7.46
N TYR A 22 5.97 0.71 7.53
CA TYR A 22 7.02 1.35 8.30
C TYR A 22 6.39 2.14 9.46
N ASP A 23 7.00 2.07 10.63
CA ASP A 23 6.62 2.91 11.77
C ASP A 23 7.12 4.36 11.61
N SER A 24 6.88 5.19 12.62
CA SER A 24 7.30 6.60 12.63
C SER A 24 8.82 6.79 12.62
N ASP A 25 9.57 5.79 13.06
CA ASP A 25 11.03 5.83 13.14
C ASP A 25 11.66 5.36 11.82
N GLY A 26 10.84 4.95 10.86
CA GLY A 26 11.26 4.46 9.55
C GLY A 26 11.66 2.99 9.55
N SER A 27 11.35 2.25 10.62
CA SER A 27 11.65 0.82 10.72
C SER A 27 10.55 0.00 10.04
N LEU A 28 10.94 -1.04 9.29
CA LEU A 28 10.00 -1.97 8.68
C LEU A 28 9.40 -2.86 9.76
N VAL A 29 8.08 -2.80 9.95
CA VAL A 29 7.36 -3.56 10.99
C VAL A 29 6.46 -4.67 10.44
N ARG A 30 6.08 -4.59 9.16
CA ARG A 30 5.25 -5.60 8.48
C ARG A 30 5.55 -5.63 6.99
N GLU A 31 5.61 -6.82 6.40
CA GLU A 31 5.75 -7.03 4.96
C GLU A 31 4.80 -8.15 4.51
N GLU A 32 4.01 -7.90 3.46
CA GLU A 32 3.05 -8.86 2.91
C GLU A 32 3.00 -8.81 1.38
N GLY A 33 2.99 -9.98 0.76
CA GLY A 33 2.79 -10.16 -0.67
C GLY A 33 1.36 -10.56 -0.99
N PHE A 34 0.82 -9.99 -2.07
CA PHE A 34 -0.49 -10.29 -2.62
C PHE A 34 -0.38 -10.53 -4.12
N ASP A 35 -0.91 -11.65 -4.58
CA ASP A 35 -1.02 -11.98 -6.01
C ASP A 35 -2.50 -11.95 -6.44
N HIS A 36 -2.74 -11.98 -7.76
CA HIS A 36 -4.08 -11.98 -8.35
C HIS A 36 -4.96 -10.78 -7.97
N ILE A 37 -4.33 -9.64 -7.63
CA ILE A 37 -5.04 -8.43 -7.28
C ILE A 37 -5.51 -7.72 -8.55
N LYS A 38 -6.81 -7.52 -8.71
CA LYS A 38 -7.37 -6.78 -9.86
C LYS A 38 -7.36 -5.28 -9.64
N GLN A 39 -7.48 -4.85 -8.40
CA GLN A 39 -7.55 -3.43 -8.07
C GLN A 39 -6.97 -3.14 -6.69
N VAL A 40 -6.23 -2.05 -6.58
CA VAL A 40 -5.76 -1.49 -5.30
C VAL A 40 -6.58 -0.24 -4.99
N ILE A 41 -7.19 -0.22 -3.80
CA ILE A 41 -8.08 0.86 -3.33
C ILE A 41 -7.44 1.48 -2.10
N ILE A 42 -7.07 2.75 -2.19
CA ILE A 42 -6.38 3.48 -1.12
C ILE A 42 -7.32 4.51 -0.53
N LYS A 43 -7.57 4.40 0.78
CA LYS A 43 -8.37 5.31 1.60
C LYS A 43 -7.47 5.92 2.68
N ALA A 44 -6.70 6.92 2.29
CA ALA A 44 -5.74 7.62 3.15
C ALA A 44 -5.70 9.11 2.79
N GLY A 45 -5.14 9.93 3.70
CA GLY A 45 -5.07 11.37 3.51
C GLY A 45 -4.12 11.79 2.38
N GLU A 46 -2.91 11.24 2.35
CA GLU A 46 -1.90 11.54 1.31
C GLU A 46 -1.39 10.25 0.66
N VAL A 47 -1.36 10.27 -0.68
CA VAL A 47 -0.84 9.19 -1.52
C VAL A 47 0.13 9.77 -2.53
N ARG A 48 1.33 9.19 -2.61
CA ARG A 48 2.40 9.64 -3.50
C ARG A 48 2.86 8.50 -4.39
N LEU A 49 3.03 8.78 -5.67
CA LEU A 49 3.70 7.87 -6.60
C LEU A 49 5.17 8.27 -6.70
N SER A 50 6.08 7.32 -6.51
CA SER A 50 7.53 7.61 -6.49
C SER A 50 8.30 6.78 -7.50
N ARG A 51 8.59 7.39 -8.65
CA ARG A 51 9.48 6.83 -9.68
C ARG A 51 10.96 6.77 -9.23
N GLN A 52 11.33 7.57 -8.23
CA GLN A 52 12.70 7.59 -7.70
C GLN A 52 13.05 6.30 -6.95
N LEU A 53 12.05 5.63 -6.36
CA LEU A 53 12.25 4.40 -5.59
C LEU A 53 12.41 3.18 -6.49
N SER A 54 11.74 3.14 -7.63
CA SER A 54 11.95 2.14 -8.65
C SER A 54 11.39 2.59 -9.99
N PRO A 55 12.07 2.33 -11.12
CA PRO A 55 11.50 2.51 -12.45
C PRO A 55 10.39 1.49 -12.75
N GLU A 56 10.50 0.29 -12.21
CA GLU A 56 9.50 -0.79 -12.22
C GLU A 56 9.82 -1.76 -11.07
N PRO A 57 8.87 -2.17 -10.22
CA PRO A 57 7.43 -1.90 -10.22
C PRO A 57 7.06 -0.43 -9.89
N ILE A 58 5.79 -0.06 -10.09
CA ILE A 58 5.26 1.23 -9.62
C ILE A 58 5.31 1.25 -8.10
N VAL A 59 5.91 2.28 -7.52
CA VAL A 59 5.95 2.44 -6.06
C VAL A 59 4.97 3.52 -5.61
N ILE A 60 4.07 3.14 -4.71
CA ILE A 60 3.11 4.04 -4.05
C ILE A 60 3.47 4.16 -2.58
N VAL A 61 3.56 5.38 -2.08
CA VAL A 61 3.78 5.70 -0.67
C VAL A 61 2.50 6.30 -0.12
N VAL A 62 1.95 5.64 0.89
CA VAL A 62 0.74 6.06 1.60
C VAL A 62 1.13 6.49 2.99
N ASP A 63 0.78 7.72 3.35
CA ASP A 63 0.95 8.18 4.71
C ASP A 63 -0.24 7.70 5.55
N ALA A 64 0.06 6.94 6.61
CA ALA A 64 -0.96 6.30 7.44
C ALA A 64 -0.50 6.19 8.89
N GLU A 65 -1.32 6.67 9.83
CA GLU A 65 -1.02 6.54 11.26
C GLU A 65 -1.34 5.13 11.76
N LYS A 66 -2.49 4.60 11.35
CA LYS A 66 -2.96 3.26 11.73
C LYS A 66 -3.36 2.48 10.47
N PRO A 67 -2.38 1.96 9.72
CA PRO A 67 -2.65 1.31 8.46
C PRO A 67 -3.34 -0.05 8.65
N SER A 68 -4.37 -0.27 7.85
CA SER A 68 -5.13 -1.51 7.74
C SER A 68 -5.08 -2.01 6.30
N ILE A 69 -4.66 -3.27 6.12
CA ILE A 69 -4.46 -3.92 4.81
C ILE A 69 -5.38 -5.13 4.74
N MET A 70 -6.28 -5.16 3.75
CA MET A 70 -7.28 -6.22 3.64
C MET A 70 -7.54 -6.57 2.17
N VAL A 71 -7.75 -7.85 1.88
CA VAL A 71 -8.26 -8.31 0.59
C VAL A 71 -9.76 -8.55 0.71
N LYS A 72 -10.55 -7.94 -0.18
CA LYS A 72 -11.99 -8.15 -0.31
C LYS A 72 -12.31 -8.78 -1.65
N GLU A 73 -13.38 -9.58 -1.69
CA GLU A 73 -13.88 -10.23 -2.91
C GLU A 73 -12.79 -11.06 -3.64
N GLY A 74 -11.79 -11.53 -2.89
CA GLY A 74 -10.67 -12.33 -3.41
C GLY A 74 -9.65 -11.59 -4.27
N ALA A 75 -9.91 -10.35 -4.71
CA ALA A 75 -9.05 -9.65 -5.68
C ALA A 75 -8.93 -8.12 -5.48
N LEU A 76 -9.64 -7.53 -4.51
CA LEU A 76 -9.59 -6.10 -4.23
C LEU A 76 -8.72 -5.85 -3.00
N LEU A 77 -7.56 -5.22 -3.19
CA LEU A 77 -6.66 -4.88 -2.09
C LEU A 77 -6.99 -3.48 -1.55
N TYR A 78 -7.43 -3.41 -0.30
CA TYR A 78 -7.72 -2.17 0.41
C TYR A 78 -6.54 -1.78 1.31
N ILE A 79 -6.09 -0.53 1.18
CA ILE A 79 -5.18 0.13 2.13
C ILE A 79 -5.96 1.28 2.76
N CYS A 80 -6.22 1.21 4.06
CA CYS A 80 -6.96 2.22 4.80
C CYS A 80 -6.10 2.79 5.93
N ASP A 81 -6.23 4.08 6.21
CA ASP A 81 -5.76 4.67 7.47
C ASP A 81 -6.94 4.83 8.44
N GLU A 82 -6.98 3.99 9.48
CA GLU A 82 -8.03 4.04 10.50
C GLU A 82 -7.87 5.25 11.46
N GLY A 83 -6.76 5.98 11.36
CA GLY A 83 -6.51 7.22 12.09
C GLY A 83 -7.12 8.48 11.43
N ALA A 84 -7.44 8.44 10.13
CA ALA A 84 -7.76 9.62 9.32
C ALA A 84 -9.15 10.26 9.61
N GLY A 85 -9.91 9.74 10.58
CA GLY A 85 -11.28 10.16 10.91
C GLY A 85 -11.45 11.02 12.15
N LYS A 86 -10.35 11.49 12.79
CA LYS A 86 -10.42 12.42 13.92
C LYS A 86 -9.88 13.79 13.52
N GLN A 87 -10.74 14.61 12.91
CA GLN A 87 -10.59 16.05 12.89
C GLN A 87 -11.75 16.68 13.66
#